data_AF-A0A8T5UWH5-F1
#
_entry.id   AF-A0A8T5UWH5-F1
#
_cell.length_a   1.000
_cell.length_b   1.000
_cell.length_c   1.000
_cell.angle_alpha   90.00
_cell.angle_beta   90.00
_cell.angle_gamma   90.00
#
_symmetry.space_group_name_H-M   'P 1'
#
loop_
_entity.id
_entity.type
_entity.pdbx_description
1 polymer ?
#
loop_
_entity_poly.entity_id
_entity_poly.type
_entity_poly.pdbx_seq_one_letter_code
_entity_poly.pdbx_strand_id
1 'polypeptide(L)'
;MRTKDEKRAKVLAKPIMMEFDRILAQAEALLVEHPVRTSLTEAEIKTISDYFYAHELNADQELREEGVGSDPVFADVHRQLTEAGVEFASPFDVSQGSSGLSDRMMHKIEEDTSAVLPALKQALARGKVDFIRYEVSELLQLFRINLDPNCPDFRKLALAVMRAEVRALEAIQARHQGEPIESPKLVEPGATSVSALGSWRLRAAYEGWVKVEPRKKSTQLEFARGIDRFIELHGDLDISQISRRHVREFRDAAQLVPARRSGKLLKAGLPELVEYSRKHPNEPRLKAATINKWLNCLGAVLNWSRKNGLIPDEVPWSDPVSGMRLTESKSNRQPWEVDELKLLFGSPVYRRGERPMGGKGEAAFWLPLLALFSGARLNELAPLTVEDVKIDAASGVRFVTVIEDEDAGRGVKTEQSVRAVPVHPELVRIGFIDFVDYVRASGGAPARLFPQLTAGSKGGFGEAFSKWFGRYKRALGVENPSSVFHSFRHGFKDALRAAGVQEDVNDALTGHSGGNAVARGYGWRDMVRRFGFPRLNAAVEKVAYPGLDLTDIRWTAAQITSNSRAIKGPDRSSARYKKSLRAR
;
A
#
# COMPACT_ATOMS: atom_id res chain seq x y z
N MET A 1 -9.86 -9.34 33.96
CA MET A 1 -9.04 -10.43 33.37
C MET A 1 -8.53 -11.33 34.49
N ARG A 2 -8.78 -12.65 34.44
CA ARG A 2 -8.47 -13.61 35.52
C ARG A 2 -7.23 -14.46 35.19
N THR A 3 -6.03 -13.93 35.42
CA THR A 3 -4.79 -14.75 35.43
C THR A 3 -3.92 -14.37 36.62
N LYS A 4 -3.35 -15.37 37.31
CA LYS A 4 -2.42 -15.19 38.44
C LYS A 4 -0.94 -15.25 38.03
N ASP A 5 -0.67 -15.50 36.74
CA ASP A 5 0.68 -15.53 36.17
C ASP A 5 1.10 -14.12 35.73
N GLU A 6 2.10 -13.57 36.42
CA GLU A 6 2.61 -12.21 36.23
C GLU A 6 3.23 -11.98 34.84
N LYS A 7 3.93 -12.99 34.27
CA LYS A 7 4.49 -12.87 32.92
C LYS A 7 3.38 -12.82 31.88
N ARG A 8 2.34 -13.64 32.06
CA ARG A 8 1.19 -13.68 31.15
C ARG A 8 0.31 -12.44 31.30
N ALA A 9 0.18 -11.89 32.51
CA ALA A 9 -0.48 -10.61 32.76
C ALA A 9 0.23 -9.44 32.05
N LYS A 10 1.58 -9.38 32.12
CA LYS A 10 2.37 -8.35 31.41
C LYS A 10 2.26 -8.45 29.88
N VAL A 11 2.12 -9.65 29.34
CA VAL A 11 1.90 -9.85 27.89
C VAL A 11 0.49 -9.43 27.48
N LEU A 12 -0.52 -9.74 28.29
CA LEU A 12 -1.92 -9.38 28.01
C LEU A 12 -2.23 -7.89 28.27
N ALA A 13 -1.45 -7.22 29.12
CA ALA A 13 -1.59 -5.79 29.38
C ALA A 13 -1.00 -4.90 28.26
N LYS A 14 -0.08 -5.40 27.44
CA LYS A 14 0.60 -4.62 26.38
C LYS A 14 -0.34 -4.04 25.33
N PRO A 15 -1.31 -4.79 24.77
CA PRO A 15 -2.28 -4.23 23.84
C PRO A 15 -3.13 -3.13 24.48
N ILE A 16 -3.51 -3.31 25.76
CA ILE A 16 -4.29 -2.31 26.51
C ILE A 16 -3.45 -1.06 26.78
N MET A 17 -2.18 -1.20 27.15
CA MET A 17 -1.30 -0.04 27.31
C MET A 17 -1.03 0.66 25.98
N MET A 18 -0.87 -0.07 24.88
CA MET A 18 -0.71 0.53 23.55
C MET A 18 -1.99 1.25 23.08
N GLU A 19 -3.17 0.74 23.42
CA GLU A 19 -4.45 1.42 23.20
C GLU A 19 -4.54 2.69 24.07
N PHE A 20 -4.12 2.61 25.33
CA PHE A 20 -4.07 3.74 26.27
C PHE A 20 -3.08 4.82 25.81
N ASP A 21 -1.88 4.44 25.38
CA ASP A 21 -0.86 5.35 24.82
C ASP A 21 -1.33 5.98 23.51
N ARG A 22 -2.14 5.27 22.71
CA ARG A 22 -2.74 5.79 21.48
C ARG A 22 -3.86 6.78 21.75
N ILE A 23 -4.69 6.53 22.77
CA ILE A 23 -5.71 7.46 23.27
C ILE A 23 -5.04 8.70 23.87
N LEU A 24 -3.96 8.53 24.63
CA LEU A 24 -3.12 9.63 25.14
C LEU A 24 -2.50 10.43 24.00
N ALA A 25 -1.94 9.80 22.97
CA ALA A 25 -1.38 10.50 21.81
C ALA A 25 -2.46 11.23 20.97
N GLN A 26 -3.69 10.72 20.93
CA GLN A 26 -4.84 11.40 20.31
C GLN A 26 -5.32 12.59 21.16
N ALA A 27 -5.33 12.44 22.49
CA ALA A 27 -5.58 13.54 23.42
C ALA A 27 -4.47 14.60 23.34
N GLU A 28 -3.19 14.20 23.23
CA GLU A 28 -2.03 15.08 23.02
C GLU A 28 -2.06 15.77 21.65
N ALA A 29 -2.59 15.13 20.61
CA ALA A 29 -2.82 15.77 19.31
C ALA A 29 -3.97 16.78 19.33
N LEU A 30 -4.96 16.60 20.21
CA LEU A 30 -5.98 17.61 20.52
C LEU A 30 -5.42 18.75 21.39
N LEU A 31 -4.24 18.57 21.97
CA LEU A 31 -3.49 19.58 22.75
C LEU A 31 -2.49 20.38 21.90
N VAL A 32 -2.48 20.26 20.57
CA VAL A 32 -1.76 21.23 19.71
C VAL A 32 -2.44 22.60 19.89
N GLU A 33 -1.79 23.50 20.63
CA GLU A 33 -2.33 24.79 21.03
C GLU A 33 -2.76 25.63 19.83
N HIS A 34 -4.06 25.67 19.56
CA HIS A 34 -4.68 26.84 18.95
C HIS A 34 -4.59 27.97 19.99
N PRO A 35 -4.09 29.17 19.65
CA PRO A 35 -3.99 30.26 20.62
C PRO A 35 -5.38 30.55 21.18
N VAL A 36 -5.49 30.56 22.51
CA VAL A 36 -6.76 30.89 23.19
C VAL A 36 -7.16 32.31 22.77
N ARG A 37 -8.30 32.42 22.10
CA ARG A 37 -8.92 33.68 21.72
C ARG A 37 -9.83 34.15 22.84
N THR A 38 -9.82 35.44 23.10
CA THR A 38 -10.76 36.09 24.03
C THR A 38 -11.83 36.90 23.31
N SER A 39 -11.82 36.91 21.97
CA SER A 39 -12.79 37.63 21.16
C SER A 39 -13.12 36.96 19.82
N LEU A 40 -14.33 37.25 19.34
CA LEU A 40 -14.86 36.93 18.01
C LEU A 40 -15.39 38.21 17.36
N THR A 41 -15.22 38.32 16.05
CA THR A 41 -15.90 39.35 15.26
C THR A 41 -17.39 39.04 15.14
N GLU A 42 -18.22 40.07 14.95
CA GLU A 42 -19.65 39.90 14.70
C GLU A 42 -19.92 39.04 13.45
N ALA A 43 -19.07 39.15 12.43
CA ALA A 43 -19.13 38.34 11.23
C ALA A 43 -18.87 36.85 11.50
N GLU A 44 -17.91 36.52 12.36
CA GLU A 44 -17.64 35.13 12.78
C GLU A 44 -18.82 34.57 13.57
N ILE A 45 -19.35 35.32 14.55
CA ILE A 45 -20.53 34.89 15.33
C ILE A 45 -21.72 34.63 14.41
N LYS A 46 -21.98 35.55 13.48
CA LYS A 46 -23.06 35.41 12.49
C LYS A 46 -22.84 34.19 11.62
N THR A 47 -21.65 34.00 11.08
CA THR A 47 -21.30 32.85 10.21
C THR A 47 -21.52 31.53 10.92
N ILE A 48 -21.05 31.39 12.16
CA ILE A 48 -21.22 30.16 12.96
C ILE A 48 -22.70 29.89 13.23
N SER A 49 -23.46 30.93 13.64
CA SER A 49 -24.89 30.78 13.92
C SER A 49 -25.73 30.49 12.68
N ASP A 50 -25.37 31.06 11.52
CA ASP A 50 -26.06 30.82 10.25
C ASP A 50 -25.72 29.43 9.70
N TYR A 51 -24.48 28.96 9.88
CA TYR A 51 -24.10 27.59 9.57
C TYR A 51 -24.91 26.61 10.40
N PHE A 52 -25.01 26.82 11.71
CA PHE A 52 -25.80 25.96 12.59
C PHE A 52 -27.27 25.90 12.14
N TYR A 53 -27.90 27.04 11.89
CA TYR A 53 -29.28 27.08 11.35
C TYR A 53 -29.41 26.31 10.04
N ALA A 54 -28.51 26.54 9.09
CA ALA A 54 -28.53 25.83 7.82
C ALA A 54 -28.31 24.32 8.00
N HIS A 55 -27.40 23.91 8.88
CA HIS A 55 -27.10 22.51 9.17
C HIS A 55 -28.35 21.76 9.66
N GLU A 56 -29.04 22.29 10.67
CA GLU A 56 -30.27 21.71 11.21
C GLU A 56 -31.37 21.55 10.15
N LEU A 57 -31.61 22.60 9.34
CA LEU A 57 -32.63 22.53 8.29
C LEU A 57 -32.26 21.56 7.16
N ASN A 58 -30.98 21.45 6.81
CA ASN A 58 -30.55 20.49 5.78
C ASN A 58 -30.60 19.05 6.29
N ALA A 59 -30.27 18.79 7.56
CA ALA A 59 -30.39 17.47 8.18
C ALA A 59 -31.86 17.00 8.24
N ASP A 60 -32.80 17.87 8.62
CA ASP A 60 -34.24 17.57 8.58
C ASP A 60 -34.73 17.34 7.13
N GLN A 61 -34.25 18.12 6.16
CA GLN A 61 -34.61 17.95 4.74
C GLN A 61 -34.09 16.61 4.19
N GLU A 62 -32.84 16.25 4.46
CA GLU A 62 -32.24 14.98 4.07
C GLU A 62 -33.02 13.81 4.67
N LEU A 63 -33.38 13.90 5.95
CA LEU A 63 -34.21 12.90 6.62
C LEU A 63 -35.57 12.70 5.93
N ARG A 64 -36.22 13.81 5.51
CA ARG A 64 -37.50 13.79 4.79
C ARG A 64 -37.38 13.22 3.37
N GLU A 65 -36.28 13.49 2.69
CA GLU A 65 -35.99 13.01 1.33
C GLU A 65 -35.63 11.52 1.31
N GLU A 66 -34.81 11.06 2.25
CA GLU A 66 -34.45 9.65 2.41
C GLU A 66 -35.66 8.81 2.85
N GLY A 67 -36.58 9.40 3.62
CA GLY A 67 -37.88 8.83 4.02
C GLY A 67 -37.82 7.69 5.04
N VAL A 68 -36.68 7.00 5.16
CA VAL A 68 -36.54 5.82 6.01
C VAL A 68 -36.07 6.13 7.43
N GLY A 69 -35.25 7.17 7.61
CA GLY A 69 -34.70 7.58 8.91
C GLY A 69 -34.24 6.40 9.79
N SER A 70 -34.81 6.30 11.00
CA SER A 70 -34.49 5.23 11.96
C SER A 70 -35.42 4.02 11.88
N ASP A 71 -36.29 3.91 10.87
CA ASP A 71 -37.22 2.78 10.71
C ASP A 71 -36.54 1.44 10.45
N PRO A 72 -35.44 1.34 9.69
CA PRO A 72 -34.72 0.08 9.54
C PRO A 72 -34.22 -0.48 10.88
N VAL A 73 -33.77 0.40 11.79
CA VAL A 73 -33.32 0.02 13.13
C VAL A 73 -34.50 -0.44 13.97
N PHE A 74 -35.63 0.26 13.89
CA PHE A 74 -36.86 -0.14 14.60
C PHE A 74 -37.41 -1.48 14.13
N ALA A 75 -37.41 -1.73 12.82
CA ALA A 75 -37.80 -3.01 12.25
C ALA A 75 -36.87 -4.15 12.67
N ASP A 76 -35.55 -3.89 12.74
CA ASP A 76 -34.58 -4.86 13.22
C ASP A 76 -34.78 -5.19 14.71
N VAL A 77 -34.99 -4.18 15.56
CA VAL A 77 -35.29 -4.40 16.99
C VAL A 77 -36.60 -5.16 17.16
N HIS A 78 -37.65 -4.79 16.42
CA HIS A 78 -38.93 -5.48 16.42
C HIS A 78 -38.76 -6.97 16.06
N ARG A 79 -37.97 -7.26 15.01
CA ARG A 79 -37.65 -8.63 14.60
C ARG A 79 -36.88 -9.38 15.68
N GLN A 80 -35.83 -8.79 16.26
CA GLN A 80 -35.02 -9.42 17.30
C GLN A 80 -35.83 -9.76 18.55
N LEU A 81 -36.71 -8.87 19.00
CA LEU A 81 -37.60 -9.13 20.14
C LEU A 81 -38.61 -10.24 19.84
N THR A 82 -39.15 -10.25 18.61
CA THR A 82 -40.06 -11.30 18.14
C THR A 82 -39.35 -12.67 18.08
N GLU A 83 -38.15 -12.73 17.51
CA GLU A 83 -37.32 -13.95 17.44
C GLU A 83 -36.90 -14.44 18.83
N ALA A 84 -36.71 -13.53 19.78
CA ALA A 84 -36.40 -13.84 21.18
C ALA A 84 -37.64 -14.28 22.00
N GLY A 85 -38.84 -14.25 21.43
CA GLY A 85 -40.09 -14.59 22.11
C GLY A 85 -40.48 -13.62 23.23
N VAL A 86 -39.97 -12.38 23.18
CA VAL A 86 -40.32 -11.33 24.14
C VAL A 86 -41.68 -10.76 23.76
N GLU A 87 -42.64 -10.75 24.69
CA GLU A 87 -43.91 -10.05 24.47
C GLU A 87 -43.70 -8.53 24.57
N PHE A 88 -44.10 -7.80 23.53
CA PHE A 88 -44.09 -6.34 23.51
C PHE A 88 -45.24 -5.83 22.63
N ALA A 89 -45.71 -4.61 22.89
CA ALA A 89 -46.69 -3.91 22.07
C ALA A 89 -46.03 -2.72 21.39
N SER A 90 -46.32 -2.52 20.10
CA SER A 90 -45.87 -1.35 19.37
C SER A 90 -47.06 -0.62 18.75
N PRO A 91 -47.18 0.70 18.95
CA PRO A 91 -48.25 1.49 18.35
C PRO A 91 -47.99 1.82 16.87
N PHE A 92 -46.83 1.46 16.32
CA PHE A 92 -46.42 1.79 14.95
C PHE A 92 -46.24 0.51 14.12
N ASP A 93 -46.64 0.59 12.85
CA ASP A 93 -46.41 -0.48 11.87
C ASP A 93 -44.91 -0.59 11.51
N VAL A 94 -44.47 -1.80 11.19
CA VAL A 94 -43.10 -2.16 10.82
C VAL A 94 -42.97 -2.31 9.29
N SER A 95 -44.08 -2.27 8.55
CA SER A 95 -44.06 -2.32 7.09
C SER A 95 -43.36 -1.09 6.51
N GLN A 96 -42.36 -1.29 5.64
CA GLN A 96 -41.65 -0.18 5.00
C GLN A 96 -42.52 0.46 3.93
N GLY A 97 -42.95 1.71 4.17
CA GLY A 97 -43.50 2.57 3.12
C GLY A 97 -42.47 2.80 2.01
N SER A 98 -42.92 2.89 0.77
CA SER A 98 -42.03 3.00 -0.41
C SER A 98 -41.46 4.40 -0.64
N SER A 99 -41.88 5.43 0.10
CA SER A 99 -41.41 6.82 -0.04
C SER A 99 -41.95 7.74 1.08
N GLY A 100 -41.11 8.63 1.61
CA GLY A 100 -41.47 9.64 2.62
C GLY A 100 -41.40 9.14 4.07
N LEU A 101 -41.44 10.06 5.04
CA LEU A 101 -41.38 9.72 6.47
C LEU A 101 -42.59 8.89 6.91
N SER A 102 -42.34 7.86 7.73
CA SER A 102 -43.40 7.08 8.38
C SER A 102 -44.07 7.83 9.53
N ASP A 103 -45.25 7.37 9.95
CA ASP A 103 -45.95 7.89 11.14
C ASP A 103 -45.09 7.85 12.40
N ARG A 104 -44.24 6.83 12.53
CA ARG A 104 -43.28 6.72 13.63
C ARG A 104 -42.24 7.83 13.56
N MET A 105 -41.65 8.06 12.39
CA MET A 105 -40.63 9.09 12.21
C MET A 105 -41.23 10.48 12.39
N MET A 106 -42.46 10.71 11.91
CA MET A 106 -43.23 11.92 12.16
C MET A 106 -43.45 12.13 13.67
N HIS A 107 -43.95 11.11 14.38
CA HIS A 107 -44.14 11.19 15.84
C HIS A 107 -42.83 11.51 16.56
N LYS A 108 -41.71 10.89 16.17
CA LYS A 108 -40.40 11.11 16.80
C LYS A 108 -39.92 12.55 16.65
N ILE A 109 -40.00 13.12 15.43
CA ILE A 109 -39.60 14.51 15.18
C ILE A 109 -40.46 15.46 16.03
N GLU A 110 -41.76 15.19 16.14
CA GLU A 110 -42.67 15.98 16.96
C GLU A 110 -42.38 15.88 18.46
N GLU A 111 -42.12 14.67 18.96
CA GLU A 111 -41.74 14.43 20.36
C GLU A 111 -40.43 15.16 20.70
N ASP A 112 -39.40 15.01 19.87
CA ASP A 112 -38.10 15.66 20.06
C ASP A 112 -38.24 17.20 20.05
N THR A 113 -38.97 17.74 19.06
CA THR A 113 -39.15 19.20 18.91
C THR A 113 -40.01 19.79 20.03
N SER A 114 -41.11 19.13 20.38
CA SER A 114 -42.04 19.60 21.42
C SER A 114 -41.45 19.56 22.83
N ALA A 115 -40.49 18.67 23.08
CA ALA A 115 -39.73 18.62 24.34
C ALA A 115 -38.67 19.72 24.42
N VAL A 116 -37.88 19.91 23.36
CA VAL A 116 -36.69 20.78 23.39
C VAL A 116 -37.05 22.26 23.20
N LEU A 117 -37.93 22.60 22.24
CA LEU A 117 -38.19 23.98 21.86
C LEU A 117 -38.72 24.88 23.02
N PRO A 118 -39.68 24.44 23.87
CA PRO A 118 -40.13 25.25 25.00
C PRO A 118 -39.02 25.49 26.03
N ALA A 119 -38.21 24.47 26.33
CA ALA A 119 -37.10 24.56 27.27
C ALA A 119 -36.00 25.50 26.76
N LEU A 120 -35.67 25.41 25.46
CA LEU A 120 -34.72 26.29 24.79
C LEU A 120 -35.20 27.76 24.80
N LYS A 121 -36.47 28.02 24.46
CA LYS A 121 -37.06 29.37 24.54
C LYS A 121 -37.01 29.92 25.97
N GLN A 122 -37.29 29.08 26.96
CA GLN A 122 -37.23 29.45 28.37
C GLN A 122 -35.81 29.78 28.84
N ALA A 123 -34.81 29.03 28.36
CA ALA A 123 -33.40 29.26 28.61
C ALA A 123 -32.91 30.54 27.92
N LEU A 124 -33.30 30.76 26.66
CA LEU A 124 -32.97 31.96 25.89
C LEU A 124 -33.53 33.23 26.56
N ALA A 125 -34.79 33.20 27.01
CA ALA A 125 -35.42 34.31 27.72
C ALA A 125 -34.71 34.68 29.04
N ARG A 126 -34.06 33.71 29.69
CA ARG A 126 -33.26 33.91 30.92
C ARG A 126 -31.77 34.14 30.63
N GLY A 127 -31.34 34.08 29.37
CA GLY A 127 -29.93 34.13 28.98
C GLY A 127 -29.08 32.99 29.55
N LYS A 128 -29.67 31.82 29.81
CA LYS A 128 -28.99 30.62 30.34
C LYS A 128 -28.26 29.87 29.21
N VAL A 129 -27.06 30.34 28.88
CA VAL A 129 -26.24 29.82 27.78
C VAL A 129 -25.71 28.40 28.00
N ASP A 130 -25.72 27.89 29.23
CA ASP A 130 -25.32 26.50 29.51
C ASP A 130 -26.21 25.48 28.79
N PHE A 131 -27.44 25.85 28.40
CA PHE A 131 -28.37 25.00 27.65
C PHE A 131 -27.82 24.60 26.27
N ILE A 132 -26.99 25.44 25.64
CA ILE A 132 -26.47 25.24 24.28
C ILE A 132 -24.96 24.95 24.24
N ARG A 133 -24.38 24.70 25.42
CA ARG A 133 -22.93 24.69 25.60
C ARG A 133 -22.27 23.58 24.78
N TYR A 134 -22.95 22.46 24.62
CA TYR A 134 -22.45 21.32 23.85
C TYR A 134 -22.34 21.68 22.37
N GLU A 135 -23.40 22.22 21.79
CA GLU A 135 -23.51 22.64 20.39
C GLU A 135 -22.50 23.75 20.06
N VAL A 136 -22.37 24.73 20.95
CA VAL A 136 -21.33 25.77 20.83
C VAL A 136 -19.92 25.17 20.85
N SER A 137 -19.68 24.15 21.69
CA SER A 137 -18.37 23.49 21.75
C SER A 137 -18.08 22.70 20.47
N GLU A 138 -19.07 21.97 19.93
CA GLU A 138 -18.96 21.25 18.66
C GLU A 138 -18.74 22.23 17.49
N LEU A 139 -19.45 23.35 17.47
CA LEU A 139 -19.25 24.40 16.47
C LEU A 139 -17.87 25.05 16.57
N LEU A 140 -17.39 25.38 17.77
CA LEU A 140 -16.03 25.90 17.96
C LEU A 140 -14.97 24.89 17.50
N GLN A 141 -15.17 23.60 17.74
CA GLN A 141 -14.31 22.54 17.22
C GLN A 141 -14.38 22.42 15.70
N LEU A 142 -15.57 22.50 15.12
CA LEU A 142 -15.81 22.42 13.67
C LEU A 142 -15.14 23.59 12.95
N PHE A 143 -15.29 24.81 13.49
CA PHE A 143 -14.66 26.02 12.98
C PHE A 143 -13.19 26.18 13.42
N ARG A 144 -12.66 25.23 14.21
CA ARG A 144 -11.28 25.20 14.73
C ARG A 144 -10.89 26.47 15.51
N ILE A 145 -11.84 27.00 16.29
CA ILE A 145 -11.67 28.17 17.14
C ILE A 145 -11.51 27.73 18.59
N ASN A 146 -10.35 28.02 19.20
CA ASN A 146 -10.14 27.87 20.64
C ASN A 146 -10.54 29.16 21.38
N LEU A 147 -11.84 29.33 21.63
CA LEU A 147 -12.39 30.49 22.34
C LEU A 147 -12.43 30.22 23.85
N ASP A 148 -11.91 31.15 24.65
CA ASP A 148 -12.03 31.08 26.12
C ASP A 148 -13.52 31.03 26.53
N PRO A 149 -14.00 29.96 27.18
CA PRO A 149 -15.39 29.82 27.58
C PRO A 149 -15.86 30.87 28.59
N ASN A 150 -14.92 31.58 29.24
CA ASN A 150 -15.23 32.65 30.19
C ASN A 150 -15.25 34.04 29.54
N CYS A 151 -14.91 34.17 28.25
CA CYS A 151 -14.87 35.47 27.59
C CYS A 151 -16.29 35.98 27.25
N PRO A 152 -16.51 37.31 27.16
CA PRO A 152 -17.81 37.87 26.81
C PRO A 152 -18.35 37.38 25.45
N ASP A 153 -17.47 37.11 24.50
CA ASP A 153 -17.86 36.70 23.15
C ASP A 153 -18.30 35.23 23.06
N PHE A 154 -17.88 34.37 23.99
CA PHE A 154 -18.47 33.03 24.14
C PHE A 154 -19.96 33.13 24.44
N ARG A 155 -20.34 34.02 25.37
CA ARG A 155 -21.74 34.28 25.70
C ARG A 155 -22.52 34.84 24.51
N LYS A 156 -21.92 35.75 23.72
CA LYS A 156 -22.55 36.29 22.51
C LYS A 156 -22.77 35.21 21.45
N LEU A 157 -21.77 34.36 21.22
CA LEU A 157 -21.88 33.22 20.31
C LEU A 157 -22.98 32.26 20.77
N ALA A 158 -22.98 31.87 22.04
CA ALA A 158 -23.99 30.97 22.58
C ALA A 158 -25.41 31.53 22.43
N LEU A 159 -25.64 32.82 22.72
CA LEU A 159 -26.94 33.44 22.49
C LEU A 159 -27.32 33.48 21.00
N ALA A 160 -26.36 33.66 20.09
CA ALA A 160 -26.61 33.62 18.65
C ALA A 160 -26.99 32.21 18.17
N VAL A 161 -26.29 31.18 18.65
CA VAL A 161 -26.60 29.77 18.37
C VAL A 161 -27.96 29.37 18.94
N MET A 162 -28.29 29.76 20.18
CA MET A 162 -29.63 29.52 20.76
C MET A 162 -30.75 30.14 19.91
N ARG A 163 -30.54 31.36 19.38
CA ARG A 163 -31.52 31.99 18.46
C ARG A 163 -31.60 31.24 17.13
N ALA A 164 -30.47 30.74 16.62
CA ALA A 164 -30.43 29.93 15.41
C ALA A 164 -31.19 28.61 15.60
N GLU A 165 -31.00 27.93 16.72
CA GLU A 165 -31.69 26.69 17.06
C GLU A 165 -33.20 26.90 17.27
N VAL A 166 -33.62 27.94 17.98
CA VAL A 166 -35.06 28.27 18.11
C VAL A 166 -35.68 28.45 16.72
N ARG A 167 -35.03 29.21 15.83
CA ARG A 167 -35.52 29.39 14.45
C ARG A 167 -35.55 28.07 13.68
N ALA A 168 -34.55 27.20 13.88
CA ALA A 168 -34.49 25.91 13.20
C ALA A 168 -35.62 24.98 13.64
N LEU A 169 -35.83 24.83 14.94
CA LEU A 169 -36.91 24.01 15.50
C LEU A 169 -38.29 24.55 15.15
N GLU A 170 -38.50 25.87 15.13
CA GLU A 170 -39.74 26.48 14.64
C GLU A 170 -39.98 26.17 13.16
N ALA A 171 -38.93 26.25 12.33
CA ALA A 171 -39.01 25.90 10.92
C ALA A 171 -39.31 24.41 10.70
N ILE A 172 -38.69 23.52 11.48
CA ILE A 172 -38.94 22.07 11.46
C ILE A 172 -40.37 21.77 11.90
N GLN A 173 -40.88 22.43 12.94
CA GLN A 173 -42.27 22.32 13.37
C GLN A 173 -43.24 22.80 12.29
N ALA A 174 -42.92 23.89 11.59
CA ALA A 174 -43.74 24.36 10.47
C ALA A 174 -43.75 23.34 9.31
N ARG A 175 -42.60 22.76 8.94
CA ARG A 175 -42.51 21.68 7.95
C ARG A 175 -43.34 20.47 8.34
N HIS A 176 -43.30 20.12 9.63
CA HIS A 176 -44.09 19.03 10.19
C HIS A 176 -45.59 19.25 10.03
N GLN A 177 -46.04 20.51 10.06
CA GLN A 177 -47.44 20.90 9.79
C GLN A 177 -47.75 21.12 8.30
N GLY A 178 -46.79 20.82 7.40
CA GLY A 178 -46.98 20.91 5.96
C GLY A 178 -46.58 22.24 5.32
N GLU A 179 -45.98 23.17 6.07
CA GLU A 179 -45.50 24.43 5.50
C GLU A 179 -44.22 24.24 4.66
N PRO A 180 -44.14 24.83 3.45
CA PRO A 180 -43.02 24.63 2.53
C PRO A 180 -41.81 25.52 2.89
N ILE A 181 -41.10 25.18 3.98
CA ILE A 181 -39.91 25.93 4.41
C ILE A 181 -38.65 25.44 3.68
N GLU A 182 -38.02 26.29 2.88
CA GLU A 182 -36.78 25.94 2.17
C GLU A 182 -35.55 25.87 3.10
N SER A 183 -34.66 24.92 2.84
CA SER A 183 -33.35 24.85 3.51
C SER A 183 -32.38 25.88 2.91
N PRO A 184 -31.71 26.71 3.74
CA PRO A 184 -30.62 27.55 3.27
C PRO A 184 -29.48 26.71 2.68
N LYS A 185 -28.71 27.28 1.76
CA LYS A 185 -27.50 26.63 1.25
C LYS A 185 -26.49 26.46 2.38
N LEU A 186 -26.12 25.22 2.68
CA LEU A 186 -25.05 24.92 3.62
C LEU A 186 -23.69 25.22 2.97
N VAL A 187 -22.92 26.11 3.60
CA VAL A 187 -21.54 26.41 3.19
C VAL A 187 -20.62 25.83 4.25
N GLU A 188 -19.89 24.77 3.90
CA GLU A 188 -18.97 24.12 4.83
C GLU A 188 -17.87 25.10 5.31
N PRO A 189 -17.54 25.14 6.61
CA PRO A 189 -16.45 25.96 7.13
C PRO A 189 -15.14 25.55 6.45
N GLY A 190 -14.57 26.47 5.66
CA GLY A 190 -13.41 26.21 4.79
C GLY A 190 -13.70 26.27 3.28
N ALA A 191 -14.96 26.42 2.85
CA ALA A 191 -15.33 26.59 1.45
C ALA A 191 -15.22 28.04 0.94
N THR A 192 -14.96 29.01 1.83
CA THR A 192 -14.77 30.41 1.44
C THR A 192 -13.32 30.67 1.04
N SER A 193 -13.10 30.80 -0.28
CA SER A 193 -11.92 31.45 -0.89
C SER A 193 -10.55 30.77 -0.66
N VAL A 194 -10.33 29.60 -1.28
CA VAL A 194 -8.97 29.10 -1.63
C VAL A 194 -8.49 29.67 -2.97
N SER A 195 -9.17 30.67 -3.56
CA SER A 195 -8.79 31.16 -4.89
C SER A 195 -7.55 32.08 -4.91
N ALA A 196 -6.96 32.40 -3.76
CA ALA A 196 -5.85 33.35 -3.67
C ALA A 196 -4.57 32.83 -2.98
N LEU A 197 -4.59 31.64 -2.38
CA LEU A 197 -3.41 31.05 -1.73
C LEU A 197 -2.95 29.81 -2.53
N GLY A 198 -2.08 30.05 -3.52
CA GLY A 198 -1.27 29.01 -4.20
C GLY A 198 -2.03 27.79 -4.71
N SER A 199 -2.71 27.88 -5.86
CA SER A 199 -3.41 26.75 -6.49
C SER A 199 -2.44 25.72 -7.09
N TRP A 200 -1.98 24.75 -6.29
CA TRP A 200 -1.19 23.63 -6.82
C TRP A 200 -2.09 22.49 -7.28
N ARG A 201 -1.98 22.12 -8.55
CA ARG A 201 -2.66 20.95 -9.10
C ARG A 201 -1.96 19.66 -8.67
N LEU A 202 -2.72 18.57 -8.51
CA LEU A 202 -2.18 17.28 -8.09
C LEU A 202 -1.02 16.81 -8.99
N ARG A 203 -1.12 16.99 -10.32
CA ARG A 203 -0.02 16.64 -11.23
C ARG A 203 1.24 17.45 -10.95
N ALA A 204 1.10 18.77 -10.81
CA ALA A 204 2.24 19.65 -10.53
C ALA A 204 2.88 19.33 -9.18
N ALA A 205 2.07 19.04 -8.16
CA ALA A 205 2.55 18.58 -6.85
C ALA A 205 3.32 17.26 -6.94
N TYR A 206 2.82 16.28 -7.71
CA TYR A 206 3.53 15.03 -7.94
C TYR A 206 4.88 15.23 -8.65
N GLU A 207 4.92 16.07 -9.69
CA GLU A 207 6.17 16.39 -10.40
C GLU A 207 7.17 17.12 -9.50
N GLY A 208 6.70 18.03 -8.64
CA GLY A 208 7.51 18.68 -7.61
C GLY A 208 8.07 17.68 -6.61
N TRP A 209 7.23 16.78 -6.10
CA TRP A 209 7.65 15.73 -5.17
C TRP A 209 8.72 14.81 -5.78
N VAL A 210 8.58 14.41 -7.05
CA VAL A 210 9.57 13.58 -7.75
C VAL A 210 10.90 14.31 -7.96
N LYS A 211 10.88 15.63 -8.18
CA LYS A 211 12.10 16.44 -8.33
C LYS A 211 12.88 16.55 -7.02
N VAL A 212 12.18 16.75 -5.91
CA VAL A 212 12.79 16.93 -4.58
C VAL A 212 13.24 15.60 -3.98
N GLU A 213 12.45 14.56 -4.14
CA GLU A 213 12.77 13.21 -3.68
C GLU A 213 12.88 12.25 -4.87
N PRO A 214 14.00 12.26 -5.62
CA PRO A 214 14.16 11.37 -6.75
C PRO A 214 14.10 9.91 -6.29
N ARG A 215 13.01 9.23 -6.65
CA ARG A 215 12.83 7.80 -6.42
C ARG A 215 13.30 6.99 -7.62
N LYS A 216 13.46 5.68 -7.45
CA LYS A 216 13.71 4.76 -8.57
C LYS A 216 12.68 4.94 -9.68
N LYS A 217 13.12 4.95 -10.94
CA LYS A 217 12.26 5.08 -12.14
C LYS A 217 11.06 4.13 -12.12
N SER A 218 11.26 2.91 -11.63
CA SER A 218 10.17 1.93 -11.47
C SER A 218 9.07 2.37 -10.50
N THR A 219 9.44 2.98 -9.37
CA THR A 219 8.52 3.56 -8.38
C THR A 219 7.81 4.77 -8.96
N GLN A 220 8.54 5.69 -9.60
CA GLN A 220 7.96 6.86 -10.27
C GLN A 220 6.90 6.43 -11.30
N LEU A 221 7.19 5.44 -12.15
CA LEU A 221 6.22 4.94 -13.13
C LEU A 221 5.00 4.26 -12.50
N GLU A 222 5.13 3.64 -11.33
CA GLU A 222 4.00 3.05 -10.61
C GLU A 222 3.15 4.12 -9.91
N PHE A 223 3.80 5.16 -9.41
CA PHE A 223 3.19 6.28 -8.69
C PHE A 223 2.47 7.23 -9.66
N ALA A 224 3.13 7.60 -10.77
CA ALA A 224 2.52 8.35 -11.87
C ALA A 224 1.22 7.70 -12.34
N ARG A 225 1.20 6.38 -12.51
CA ARG A 225 -0.06 5.67 -12.85
C ARG A 225 -1.15 5.82 -11.79
N GLY A 226 -0.81 5.83 -10.50
CA GLY A 226 -1.80 6.05 -9.44
C GLY A 226 -2.39 7.46 -9.52
N ILE A 227 -1.54 8.46 -9.74
CA ILE A 227 -1.93 9.87 -9.94
C ILE A 227 -2.78 10.03 -11.20
N ASP A 228 -2.35 9.47 -12.33
CA ASP A 228 -3.09 9.50 -13.60
C ASP A 228 -4.49 8.89 -13.41
N ARG A 229 -4.61 7.77 -12.70
CA ARG A 229 -5.91 7.12 -12.44
C ARG A 229 -6.82 7.95 -11.53
N PHE A 230 -6.26 8.66 -10.56
CA PHE A 230 -7.04 9.58 -9.73
C PHE A 230 -7.55 10.76 -10.58
N ILE A 231 -6.67 11.34 -11.40
CA ILE A 231 -6.99 12.45 -12.31
C ILE A 231 -8.04 12.04 -13.35
N GLU A 232 -7.96 10.83 -13.91
CA GLU A 232 -8.96 10.31 -14.85
C GLU A 232 -10.37 10.22 -14.22
N LEU A 233 -10.48 10.10 -12.89
CA LEU A 233 -11.75 9.97 -12.19
C LEU A 233 -12.30 11.31 -11.69
N HIS A 234 -11.44 12.17 -11.13
CA HIS A 234 -11.86 13.42 -10.47
C HIS A 234 -11.40 14.70 -11.19
N GLY A 235 -10.63 14.56 -12.27
CA GLY A 235 -9.88 15.67 -12.85
C GLY A 235 -8.60 15.99 -12.07
N ASP A 236 -7.79 16.91 -12.61
CA ASP A 236 -6.59 17.40 -11.94
C ASP A 236 -6.99 18.44 -10.88
N LEU A 237 -7.45 17.95 -9.73
CA LEU A 237 -7.92 18.78 -8.63
C LEU A 237 -6.79 19.60 -8.02
N ASP A 238 -7.17 20.73 -7.44
CA ASP A 238 -6.29 21.42 -6.50
C ASP A 238 -6.03 20.53 -5.29
N ILE A 239 -4.77 20.43 -4.86
CA ILE A 239 -4.38 19.58 -3.75
C ILE A 239 -5.06 19.93 -2.43
N SER A 240 -5.46 21.18 -2.23
CA SER A 240 -6.24 21.64 -1.06
C SER A 240 -7.69 21.15 -1.09
N GLN A 241 -8.22 20.80 -2.27
CA GLN A 241 -9.60 20.34 -2.46
C GLN A 241 -9.73 18.81 -2.41
N ILE A 242 -8.62 18.07 -2.31
CA ILE A 242 -8.64 16.61 -2.25
C ILE A 242 -9.11 16.14 -0.89
N SER A 243 -10.41 15.88 -0.78
CA SER A 243 -11.05 15.36 0.42
C SER A 243 -10.99 13.83 0.56
N ARG A 244 -11.33 13.35 1.76
CA ARG A 244 -11.52 11.92 2.07
C ARG A 244 -12.57 11.24 1.19
N ARG A 245 -13.56 11.98 0.68
CA ARG A 245 -14.58 11.48 -0.26
C ARG A 245 -13.93 11.07 -1.59
N HIS A 246 -13.12 11.93 -2.19
CA HIS A 246 -12.43 11.62 -3.44
C HIS A 246 -11.52 10.39 -3.29
N VAL A 247 -10.79 10.27 -2.18
CA VAL A 247 -9.93 9.09 -1.95
C VAL A 247 -10.74 7.80 -1.82
N ARG A 248 -11.91 7.85 -1.17
CA ARG A 248 -12.82 6.70 -1.05
C ARG A 248 -13.37 6.29 -2.41
N GLU A 249 -13.90 7.25 -3.18
CA GLU A 249 -14.42 7.02 -4.53
C GLU A 249 -13.33 6.43 -5.44
N PHE A 250 -12.11 6.97 -5.39
CA PHE A 250 -10.96 6.44 -6.11
C PHE A 250 -10.61 5.01 -5.70
N ARG A 251 -10.55 4.72 -4.39
CA ARG A 251 -10.29 3.36 -3.87
C ARG A 251 -11.34 2.38 -4.38
N ASP A 252 -12.61 2.75 -4.31
CA ASP A 252 -13.73 1.88 -4.67
C ASP A 252 -13.75 1.64 -6.19
N ALA A 253 -13.48 2.67 -6.99
CA ALA A 253 -13.28 2.53 -8.44
C ALA A 253 -12.05 1.66 -8.78
N ALA A 254 -10.93 1.82 -8.06
CA ALA A 254 -9.71 1.05 -8.30
C ALA A 254 -9.89 -0.45 -8.06
N GLN A 255 -10.79 -0.85 -7.15
CA GLN A 255 -11.16 -2.26 -6.92
C GLN A 255 -11.90 -2.88 -8.11
N LEU A 256 -12.51 -2.07 -8.96
CA LEU A 256 -13.18 -2.50 -10.18
C LEU A 256 -12.26 -2.48 -11.40
N VAL A 257 -10.97 -2.17 -11.28
CA VAL A 257 -10.06 -2.19 -12.42
C VAL A 257 -9.72 -3.64 -12.81
N PRO A 258 -9.87 -4.03 -14.10
CA PRO A 258 -9.55 -5.38 -14.54
C PRO A 258 -8.04 -5.64 -14.50
N ALA A 259 -7.64 -6.80 -13.99
CA ALA A 259 -6.23 -7.21 -13.86
C ALA A 259 -5.57 -7.42 -15.22
N ARG A 260 -6.32 -7.94 -16.19
CA ARG A 260 -5.88 -8.19 -17.56
C ARG A 260 -6.52 -7.16 -18.47
N ARG A 261 -5.70 -6.50 -19.28
CA ARG A 261 -6.13 -5.47 -20.22
C ARG A 261 -5.51 -5.77 -21.57
N SER A 262 -6.32 -5.69 -22.62
CA SER A 262 -5.91 -5.92 -24.01
C SER A 262 -6.69 -4.99 -24.93
N GLY A 263 -6.15 -4.72 -26.13
CA GLY A 263 -6.82 -3.88 -27.12
C GLY A 263 -7.16 -2.48 -26.57
N LYS A 264 -8.43 -2.07 -26.71
CA LYS A 264 -8.92 -0.76 -26.27
C LYS A 264 -8.74 -0.51 -24.76
N LEU A 265 -8.83 -1.56 -23.93
CA LEU A 265 -8.69 -1.44 -22.47
C LEU A 265 -7.29 -1.01 -22.00
N LEU A 266 -6.27 -1.14 -22.85
CA LEU A 266 -4.92 -0.65 -22.52
C LEU A 266 -4.85 0.87 -22.47
N LYS A 267 -5.71 1.56 -23.23
CA LYS A 267 -5.78 3.02 -23.33
C LYS A 267 -6.95 3.62 -22.55
N ALA A 268 -7.83 2.78 -22.00
CA ALA A 268 -9.04 3.20 -21.34
C ALA A 268 -8.76 3.92 -20.00
N GLY A 269 -9.55 4.96 -19.74
CA GLY A 269 -9.55 5.71 -18.48
C GLY A 269 -10.20 4.92 -17.34
N LEU A 270 -10.03 5.37 -16.09
CA LEU A 270 -10.57 4.67 -14.91
C LEU A 270 -12.10 4.52 -14.99
N PRO A 271 -12.89 5.55 -15.37
CA PRO A 271 -14.34 5.39 -15.53
C PRO A 271 -14.74 4.29 -16.53
N GLU A 272 -14.07 4.25 -17.69
CA GLU A 272 -14.33 3.24 -18.74
C GLU A 272 -13.95 1.83 -18.26
N LEU A 273 -12.86 1.70 -17.49
CA LEU A 273 -12.45 0.42 -16.90
C LEU A 273 -13.45 -0.06 -15.85
N VAL A 274 -14.02 0.85 -15.06
CA VAL A 274 -15.08 0.54 -14.09
C VAL A 274 -16.33 0.05 -14.82
N GLU A 275 -16.76 0.76 -15.87
CA GLU A 275 -17.92 0.38 -16.67
C GLU A 275 -17.73 -0.98 -17.36
N TYR A 276 -16.57 -1.22 -17.97
CA TYR A 276 -16.21 -2.51 -18.54
C TYR A 276 -16.36 -3.63 -17.49
N SER A 277 -15.84 -3.41 -16.30
CA SER A 277 -15.85 -4.39 -15.22
C SER A 277 -17.26 -4.68 -14.68
N ARG A 278 -18.14 -3.68 -14.62
CA ARG A 278 -19.56 -3.88 -14.30
C ARG A 278 -20.25 -4.79 -15.31
N LYS A 279 -19.91 -4.66 -16.61
CA LYS A 279 -20.40 -5.55 -17.68
C LYS A 279 -19.76 -6.94 -17.68
N HIS A 280 -18.63 -7.10 -17.00
CA HIS A 280 -17.86 -8.36 -16.93
C HIS A 280 -17.53 -8.71 -15.48
N PRO A 281 -18.52 -9.14 -14.67
CA PRO A 281 -18.37 -9.33 -13.23
C PRO A 281 -17.35 -10.42 -12.86
N ASN A 282 -17.16 -11.43 -13.72
CA ASN A 282 -16.29 -12.58 -13.48
C ASN A 282 -14.81 -12.36 -13.84
N GLU A 283 -14.46 -11.22 -14.43
CA GLU A 283 -13.07 -10.92 -14.80
C GLU A 283 -12.22 -10.60 -13.56
N PRO A 284 -10.99 -11.14 -13.44
CA PRO A 284 -10.12 -10.86 -12.30
C PRO A 284 -9.83 -9.36 -12.15
N ARG A 285 -9.86 -8.87 -10.90
CA ARG A 285 -9.58 -7.47 -10.56
C ARG A 285 -8.15 -7.25 -10.08
N LEU A 286 -7.74 -5.99 -10.00
CA LEU A 286 -6.47 -5.63 -9.37
C LEU A 286 -6.40 -6.15 -7.93
N LYS A 287 -5.21 -6.59 -7.53
CA LYS A 287 -4.95 -7.00 -6.16
C LYS A 287 -4.90 -5.78 -5.23
N ALA A 288 -5.36 -5.95 -3.99
CA ALA A 288 -5.30 -4.92 -2.94
C ALA A 288 -3.93 -4.25 -2.80
N ALA A 289 -2.84 -5.03 -2.91
CA ALA A 289 -1.47 -4.50 -2.84
C ALA A 289 -1.15 -3.46 -3.95
N THR A 290 -1.74 -3.59 -5.15
CA THR A 290 -1.56 -2.60 -6.21
C THR A 290 -2.33 -1.33 -5.91
N ILE A 291 -3.57 -1.45 -5.43
CA ILE A 291 -4.42 -0.31 -5.07
C ILE A 291 -3.81 0.45 -3.89
N ASN A 292 -3.33 -0.26 -2.88
CA ASN A 292 -2.62 0.30 -1.74
C ASN A 292 -1.35 1.06 -2.14
N LYS A 293 -0.66 0.66 -3.21
CA LYS A 293 0.48 1.44 -3.73
C LYS A 293 0.02 2.76 -4.33
N TRP A 294 -1.10 2.79 -5.05
CA TRP A 294 -1.66 4.02 -5.60
C TRP A 294 -2.13 4.97 -4.49
N LEU A 295 -2.82 4.44 -3.48
CA LEU A 295 -3.21 5.20 -2.29
C LEU A 295 -1.98 5.75 -1.56
N ASN A 296 -0.96 4.92 -1.31
CA ASN A 296 0.27 5.36 -0.66
C ASN A 296 0.99 6.47 -1.45
N CYS A 297 0.98 6.42 -2.78
CA CYS A 297 1.51 7.49 -3.61
C CYS A 297 0.74 8.79 -3.39
N LEU A 298 -0.59 8.73 -3.48
CA LEU A 298 -1.45 9.89 -3.28
C LEU A 298 -1.20 10.52 -1.90
N GLY A 299 -1.16 9.70 -0.84
CA GLY A 299 -0.87 10.15 0.51
C GLY A 299 0.54 10.73 0.66
N ALA A 300 1.55 10.17 -0.03
CA ALA A 300 2.91 10.70 0.00
C ALA A 300 3.00 12.09 -0.63
N VAL A 301 2.40 12.29 -1.80
CA VAL A 301 2.36 13.58 -2.50
C VAL A 301 1.64 14.62 -1.66
N LEU A 302 0.45 14.27 -1.17
CA LEU A 302 -0.40 15.14 -0.35
C LEU A 302 0.27 15.57 0.97
N ASN A 303 0.87 14.63 1.70
CA ASN A 303 1.59 14.93 2.93
C ASN A 303 2.87 15.75 2.65
N TRP A 304 3.58 15.48 1.57
CA TRP A 304 4.73 16.29 1.15
C TRP A 304 4.29 17.72 0.81
N SER A 305 3.20 17.88 0.07
CA SER A 305 2.66 19.19 -0.29
C SER A 305 2.27 20.01 0.93
N ARG A 306 1.63 19.39 1.94
CA ARG A 306 1.36 20.07 3.21
C ARG A 306 2.64 20.50 3.92
N LYS A 307 3.62 19.60 4.05
CA LYS A 307 4.90 19.91 4.73
C LYS A 307 5.70 21.04 4.07
N ASN A 308 5.52 21.25 2.77
CA ASN A 308 6.22 22.28 2.00
C ASN A 308 5.36 23.55 1.78
N GLY A 309 4.24 23.69 2.49
CA GLY A 309 3.36 24.86 2.40
C GLY A 309 2.66 25.02 1.04
N LEU A 310 2.63 23.98 0.20
CA LEU A 310 1.88 23.99 -1.06
C LEU A 310 0.38 23.85 -0.82
N ILE A 311 0.03 23.18 0.28
CA ILE A 311 -1.30 23.27 0.88
C ILE A 311 -1.17 24.34 1.95
N PRO A 312 -1.80 25.52 1.78
CA PRO A 312 -1.68 26.63 2.72
C PRO A 312 -1.98 26.19 4.15
N ASP A 313 -1.27 26.76 5.13
CA ASP A 313 -1.39 26.31 6.51
C ASP A 313 -2.79 26.52 7.09
N GLU A 314 -3.50 27.51 6.54
CA GLU A 314 -4.87 27.90 6.86
C GLU A 314 -5.91 26.88 6.37
N VAL A 315 -5.56 26.04 5.38
CA VAL A 315 -6.45 24.97 4.92
C VAL A 315 -6.50 23.88 6.01
N PRO A 316 -7.69 23.56 6.57
CA PRO A 316 -7.83 22.49 7.55
C PRO A 316 -7.31 21.16 6.99
N TRP A 317 -6.32 20.57 7.65
CA TRP A 317 -5.64 19.37 7.16
C TRP A 317 -5.99 18.14 7.99
N SER A 318 -6.51 17.12 7.31
CA SER A 318 -6.47 15.74 7.79
C SER A 318 -6.01 14.88 6.63
N ASP A 319 -5.12 13.90 6.88
CA ASP A 319 -4.63 13.03 5.80
C ASP A 319 -5.82 12.27 5.18
N PRO A 320 -6.23 12.57 3.94
CA PRO A 320 -7.44 12.02 3.35
C PRO A 320 -7.27 10.53 2.99
N VAL A 321 -6.04 10.02 3.00
CA VAL A 321 -5.67 8.63 2.72
C VAL A 321 -5.59 7.79 3.99
N SER A 322 -5.53 8.42 5.17
CA SER A 322 -5.44 7.72 6.44
C SER A 322 -6.60 6.73 6.63
N GLY A 323 -6.25 5.47 6.95
CA GLY A 323 -7.22 4.38 7.14
C GLY A 323 -7.88 3.86 5.86
N MET A 324 -7.45 4.28 4.65
CA MET A 324 -8.07 3.84 3.39
C MET A 324 -7.49 2.56 2.79
N ARG A 325 -6.46 1.97 3.43
CA ARG A 325 -5.77 0.78 2.93
C ARG A 325 -6.69 -0.44 2.94
N LEU A 326 -6.64 -1.20 1.85
CA LEU A 326 -7.32 -2.49 1.73
C LEU A 326 -6.50 -3.59 2.40
N THR A 327 -7.19 -4.58 2.97
CA THR A 327 -6.54 -5.78 3.53
C THR A 327 -5.83 -6.56 2.41
N GLU A 328 -4.53 -6.78 2.57
CA GLU A 328 -3.74 -7.54 1.60
C GLU A 328 -3.76 -9.03 1.97
N SER A 329 -4.13 -9.89 1.02
CA SER A 329 -3.91 -11.33 1.15
C SER A 329 -2.41 -11.61 1.27
N LYS A 330 -2.00 -12.42 2.24
CA LYS A 330 -0.61 -12.87 2.35
C LYS A 330 -0.19 -13.60 1.07
N SER A 331 1.04 -13.35 0.64
CA SER A 331 1.61 -13.98 -0.55
C SER A 331 1.90 -15.46 -0.27
N ASN A 332 1.12 -16.38 -0.83
CA ASN A 332 1.34 -17.84 -0.76
C ASN A 332 2.45 -18.33 -1.72
N ARG A 333 3.54 -17.56 -1.87
CA ARG A 333 4.68 -18.00 -2.71
C ARG A 333 5.42 -19.08 -1.94
N GLN A 334 5.45 -20.28 -2.52
CA GLN A 334 6.19 -21.41 -1.99
C GLN A 334 7.60 -21.48 -2.59
N PRO A 335 8.56 -22.11 -1.90
CA PRO A 335 9.79 -22.59 -2.50
C PRO A 335 9.55 -23.47 -3.74
N TRP A 336 10.59 -23.70 -4.52
CA TRP A 336 10.56 -24.73 -5.55
C TRP A 336 10.55 -26.10 -4.89
N GLU A 337 9.68 -26.99 -5.35
CA GLU A 337 9.69 -28.38 -4.90
C GLU A 337 10.91 -29.11 -5.50
N VAL A 338 11.41 -30.11 -4.78
CA VAL A 338 12.62 -30.85 -5.21
C VAL A 338 12.42 -31.48 -6.59
N ASP A 339 11.24 -32.01 -6.90
CA ASP A 339 10.96 -32.59 -8.22
C ASP A 339 10.90 -31.53 -9.33
N GLU A 340 10.48 -30.31 -9.03
CA GLU A 340 10.55 -29.19 -9.98
C GLU A 340 12.00 -28.76 -10.22
N LEU A 341 12.85 -28.81 -9.18
CA LEU A 341 14.29 -28.55 -9.31
C LEU A 341 14.97 -29.65 -10.14
N LYS A 342 14.59 -30.93 -9.98
CA LYS A 342 15.07 -32.03 -10.83
C LYS A 342 14.70 -31.80 -12.30
N LEU A 343 13.47 -31.37 -12.59
CA LEU A 343 13.07 -31.04 -13.96
C LEU A 343 13.88 -29.88 -14.53
N LEU A 344 14.11 -28.83 -13.73
CA LEU A 344 14.88 -27.66 -14.15
C LEU A 344 16.36 -27.99 -14.40
N PHE A 345 17.05 -28.64 -13.44
CA PHE A 345 18.47 -28.95 -13.53
C PHE A 345 18.77 -30.23 -14.34
N GLY A 346 17.75 -31.05 -14.61
CA GLY A 346 17.78 -32.11 -15.62
C GLY A 346 17.54 -31.62 -17.05
N SER A 347 17.30 -30.32 -17.24
CA SER A 347 16.98 -29.75 -18.53
C SER A 347 18.19 -29.70 -19.48
N PRO A 348 17.97 -29.48 -20.78
CA PRO A 348 19.04 -29.41 -21.78
C PRO A 348 20.10 -28.34 -21.53
N VAL A 349 19.74 -27.25 -20.84
CA VAL A 349 20.70 -26.19 -20.46
C VAL A 349 21.83 -26.77 -19.60
N TYR A 350 21.49 -27.68 -18.68
CA TYR A 350 22.42 -28.24 -17.71
C TYR A 350 22.99 -29.59 -18.15
N ARG A 351 22.19 -30.46 -18.79
CA ARG A 351 22.62 -31.81 -19.20
C ARG A 351 23.27 -31.87 -20.58
N ARG A 352 22.96 -30.92 -21.47
CA ARG A 352 23.48 -30.88 -22.86
C ARG A 352 24.26 -29.61 -23.18
N GLY A 353 24.45 -28.72 -22.21
CA GLY A 353 25.17 -27.47 -22.40
C GLY A 353 24.45 -26.46 -23.32
N GLU A 354 23.14 -26.58 -23.51
CA GLU A 354 22.40 -25.61 -24.32
C GLU A 354 22.48 -24.20 -23.70
N ARG A 355 22.62 -23.18 -24.55
CA ARG A 355 22.66 -21.76 -24.15
C ARG A 355 21.62 -20.97 -24.93
N PRO A 356 20.32 -21.13 -24.62
CA PRO A 356 19.25 -20.52 -25.42
C PRO A 356 19.40 -18.99 -25.48
N MET A 357 19.37 -18.43 -26.69
CA MET A 357 19.45 -16.97 -26.88
C MET A 357 18.25 -16.24 -26.26
N GLY A 358 17.08 -16.90 -26.17
CA GLY A 358 15.94 -16.36 -25.43
C GLY A 358 16.23 -16.15 -23.93
N GLY A 359 17.09 -16.99 -23.35
CA GLY A 359 17.64 -16.86 -22.01
C GLY A 359 18.98 -16.14 -21.96
N LYS A 360 19.40 -15.55 -23.09
CA LYS A 360 20.63 -14.74 -23.25
C LYS A 360 21.91 -15.49 -22.91
N GLY A 361 21.97 -16.76 -23.33
CA GLY A 361 23.19 -17.57 -23.28
C GLY A 361 23.52 -18.04 -21.87
N GLU A 362 24.69 -17.64 -21.35
CA GLU A 362 25.22 -18.03 -20.04
C GLU A 362 24.28 -17.65 -18.87
N ALA A 363 23.46 -16.61 -19.03
CA ALA A 363 22.48 -16.22 -18.02
C ALA A 363 21.45 -17.34 -17.77
N ALA A 364 21.08 -18.11 -18.79
CA ALA A 364 20.18 -19.26 -18.66
C ALA A 364 20.74 -20.36 -17.75
N PHE A 365 22.05 -20.56 -17.80
CA PHE A 365 22.76 -21.56 -17.02
C PHE A 365 23.00 -21.08 -15.59
N TRP A 366 23.63 -19.91 -15.44
CA TRP A 366 24.12 -19.46 -14.14
C TRP A 366 23.09 -18.81 -13.23
N LEU A 367 22.12 -18.05 -13.75
CA LEU A 367 21.21 -17.30 -12.88
C LEU A 367 20.38 -18.20 -11.94
N PRO A 368 19.81 -19.35 -12.38
CA PRO A 368 19.10 -20.25 -11.47
C PRO A 368 20.04 -20.92 -10.44
N LEU A 369 21.25 -21.33 -10.84
CA LEU A 369 22.24 -21.92 -9.92
C LEU A 369 22.67 -20.91 -8.84
N LEU A 370 23.01 -19.69 -9.25
CA LEU A 370 23.38 -18.62 -8.33
C LEU A 370 22.22 -18.28 -7.39
N ALA A 371 20.99 -18.19 -7.90
CA ALA A 371 19.83 -17.89 -7.07
C ALA A 371 19.54 -19.00 -6.05
N LEU A 372 19.70 -20.27 -6.44
CA LEU A 372 19.54 -21.43 -5.56
C LEU A 372 20.48 -21.32 -4.35
N PHE A 373 21.77 -21.06 -4.57
CA PHE A 373 22.78 -21.10 -3.51
C PHE A 373 23.11 -19.77 -2.83
N SER A 374 22.45 -18.67 -3.21
CA SER A 374 22.67 -17.34 -2.58
C SER A 374 21.39 -16.65 -2.13
N GLY A 375 20.22 -17.10 -2.61
CA GLY A 375 18.94 -16.41 -2.41
C GLY A 375 18.91 -14.98 -2.97
N ALA A 376 19.84 -14.61 -3.83
CA ALA A 376 19.91 -13.28 -4.43
C ALA A 376 18.76 -13.05 -5.41
N ARG A 377 18.30 -11.79 -5.49
CA ARG A 377 17.21 -11.41 -6.39
C ARG A 377 17.72 -11.40 -7.83
N LEU A 378 16.82 -11.66 -8.79
CA LEU A 378 17.20 -11.65 -10.22
C LEU A 378 17.88 -10.34 -10.65
N ASN A 379 17.37 -9.20 -10.20
CA ASN A 379 17.95 -7.89 -10.52
C ASN A 379 19.24 -7.58 -9.74
N GLU A 380 19.62 -8.40 -8.76
CA GLU A 380 20.94 -8.34 -8.09
C GLU A 380 21.95 -9.21 -8.85
N LEU A 381 21.52 -10.37 -9.39
CA LEU A 381 22.38 -11.30 -10.12
C LEU A 381 22.61 -10.89 -11.59
N ALA A 382 21.57 -10.43 -12.27
CA ALA A 382 21.61 -10.10 -13.70
C ALA A 382 22.68 -9.05 -14.08
N PRO A 383 22.93 -7.99 -13.29
CA PRO A 383 23.94 -7.00 -13.62
C PRO A 383 25.33 -7.28 -13.01
N LEU A 384 25.57 -8.45 -12.41
CA LEU A 384 26.86 -8.77 -11.78
C LEU A 384 28.03 -8.58 -12.74
N THR A 385 29.12 -8.02 -12.22
CA THR A 385 30.41 -7.91 -12.92
C THR A 385 31.44 -8.85 -12.33
N VAL A 386 32.56 -9.00 -13.03
CA VAL A 386 33.74 -9.74 -12.53
C VAL A 386 34.35 -9.11 -11.28
N GLU A 387 34.06 -7.84 -10.98
CA GLU A 387 34.54 -7.14 -9.78
C GLU A 387 33.68 -7.41 -8.55
N ASP A 388 32.42 -7.81 -8.76
CA ASP A 388 31.52 -8.17 -7.67
C ASP A 388 31.88 -9.54 -7.05
N VAL A 389 32.72 -10.33 -7.73
CA VAL A 389 33.22 -11.62 -7.24
C VAL A 389 34.63 -11.44 -6.69
N LYS A 390 34.77 -11.58 -5.37
CA LYS A 390 35.99 -11.24 -4.62
C LYS A 390 36.49 -12.42 -3.82
N ILE A 391 37.74 -12.31 -3.37
CA ILE A 391 38.35 -13.21 -2.39
C ILE A 391 38.73 -12.40 -1.16
N ASP A 392 38.42 -12.92 0.02
CA ASP A 392 38.91 -12.37 1.27
C ASP A 392 40.36 -12.80 1.47
N ALA A 393 41.28 -11.85 1.60
CA ALA A 393 42.71 -12.15 1.68
C ALA A 393 43.08 -12.89 2.98
N ALA A 394 42.32 -12.69 4.06
CA ALA A 394 42.61 -13.30 5.35
C ALA A 394 42.11 -14.75 5.44
N SER A 395 40.88 -15.02 4.98
CA SER A 395 40.26 -16.34 5.09
C SER A 395 40.32 -17.17 3.79
N GLY A 396 40.67 -16.57 2.66
CA GLY A 396 40.61 -17.20 1.34
C GLY A 396 39.18 -17.43 0.82
N VAL A 397 38.15 -17.02 1.57
CA VAL A 397 36.75 -17.22 1.19
C VAL A 397 36.42 -16.38 -0.04
N ARG A 398 35.89 -17.02 -1.08
CA ARG A 398 35.34 -16.35 -2.26
C ARG A 398 33.91 -15.92 -1.98
N PHE A 399 33.54 -14.70 -2.37
CA PHE A 399 32.21 -14.15 -2.10
C PHE A 399 31.73 -13.25 -3.23
N VAL A 400 30.40 -13.13 -3.36
CA VAL A 400 29.74 -12.18 -4.25
C VAL A 400 29.23 -11.01 -3.42
N THR A 401 29.57 -9.78 -3.83
CA THR A 401 28.98 -8.57 -3.27
C THR A 401 27.69 -8.22 -3.99
N VAL A 402 26.61 -8.09 -3.24
CA VAL A 402 25.38 -7.46 -3.72
C VAL A 402 25.41 -6.03 -3.21
N ILE A 403 25.54 -5.06 -4.12
CA ILE A 403 25.67 -3.63 -3.80
C ILE A 403 24.59 -2.81 -4.49
N GLU A 404 24.33 -1.63 -3.94
CA GLU A 404 23.57 -0.58 -4.64
C GLU A 404 24.49 0.16 -5.60
N ASP A 405 24.08 0.28 -6.86
CA ASP A 405 24.69 1.13 -7.85
C ASP A 405 23.63 1.50 -8.89
N GLU A 406 22.96 2.63 -8.67
CA GLU A 406 21.86 3.09 -9.52
C GLU A 406 22.31 3.43 -10.94
N ASP A 407 23.53 3.94 -11.11
CA ASP A 407 24.12 4.33 -12.40
C ASP A 407 24.41 3.12 -13.29
N ALA A 408 24.78 1.98 -12.69
CA ALA A 408 24.92 0.70 -13.39
C ALA A 408 23.60 -0.09 -13.50
N GLY A 409 22.46 0.49 -13.12
CA GLY A 409 21.15 -0.18 -13.11
C GLY A 409 21.02 -1.27 -12.03
N ARG A 410 21.88 -1.24 -11.01
CA ARG A 410 21.94 -2.15 -9.85
C ARG A 410 21.22 -1.54 -8.65
N GLY A 411 19.89 -1.39 -8.76
CA GLY A 411 19.10 -0.93 -7.61
C GLY A 411 18.82 -2.06 -6.63
N VAL A 412 19.36 -1.99 -5.40
CA VAL A 412 18.90 -2.85 -4.30
C VAL A 412 17.63 -2.27 -3.65
N LYS A 413 16.74 -3.09 -3.10
CA LYS A 413 15.43 -2.55 -2.66
C LYS A 413 15.56 -1.57 -1.48
N THR A 414 16.59 -1.72 -0.65
CA THR A 414 16.88 -0.91 0.54
C THR A 414 18.38 -0.99 0.88
N GLU A 415 18.93 -0.05 1.65
CA GLU A 415 20.33 -0.08 2.12
C GLU A 415 20.73 -1.42 2.78
N GLN A 416 19.79 -2.06 3.50
CA GLN A 416 20.00 -3.36 4.15
C GLN A 416 20.13 -4.54 3.20
N SER A 417 19.92 -4.34 1.89
CA SER A 417 20.13 -5.38 0.88
C SER A 417 21.60 -5.47 0.44
N VAL A 418 22.44 -4.49 0.82
CA VAL A 418 23.88 -4.52 0.56
C VAL A 418 24.55 -5.58 1.44
N ARG A 419 25.20 -6.58 0.83
CA ARG A 419 25.75 -7.74 1.56
C ARG A 419 26.86 -8.45 0.79
N ALA A 420 27.62 -9.27 1.52
CA ALA A 420 28.57 -10.21 0.95
C ALA A 420 28.08 -11.64 1.20
N VAL A 421 27.93 -12.41 0.12
CA VAL A 421 27.46 -13.80 0.19
C VAL A 421 28.59 -14.72 -0.25
N PRO A 422 29.12 -15.59 0.63
CA PRO A 422 30.10 -16.60 0.24
C PRO A 422 29.63 -17.44 -0.94
N VAL A 423 30.56 -17.81 -1.83
CA VAL A 423 30.27 -18.68 -2.97
C VAL A 423 30.19 -20.11 -2.46
N HIS A 424 29.02 -20.71 -2.60
CA HIS A 424 28.79 -22.11 -2.20
C HIS A 424 29.78 -23.07 -2.89
N PRO A 425 30.34 -24.09 -2.19
CA PRO A 425 31.29 -25.03 -2.79
C PRO A 425 30.75 -25.73 -4.04
N GLU A 426 29.46 -26.03 -4.08
CA GLU A 426 28.80 -26.62 -5.26
C GLU A 426 28.89 -25.71 -6.50
N LEU A 427 28.81 -24.38 -6.34
CA LEU A 427 29.00 -23.44 -7.45
C LEU A 427 30.46 -23.42 -7.91
N VAL A 428 31.41 -23.50 -6.97
CA VAL A 428 32.84 -23.62 -7.29
C VAL A 428 33.08 -24.90 -8.08
N ARG A 429 32.55 -26.03 -7.61
CA ARG A 429 32.63 -27.36 -8.24
C ARG A 429 32.03 -27.38 -9.65
N ILE A 430 30.91 -26.69 -9.86
CA ILE A 430 30.28 -26.56 -11.18
C ILE A 430 31.13 -25.70 -12.13
N GLY A 431 31.99 -24.82 -11.63
CA GLY A 431 32.91 -23.99 -12.42
C GLY A 431 32.56 -22.50 -12.46
N PHE A 432 31.87 -21.97 -11.44
CA PHE A 432 31.46 -20.56 -11.42
C PHE A 432 32.68 -19.62 -11.42
N ILE A 433 33.73 -20.01 -10.70
CA ILE A 433 34.98 -19.27 -10.66
C ILE A 433 35.67 -19.26 -12.02
N ASP A 434 35.76 -20.41 -12.67
CA ASP A 434 36.36 -20.53 -14.00
C ASP A 434 35.61 -19.66 -15.03
N PHE A 435 34.28 -19.60 -14.90
CA PHE A 435 33.46 -18.70 -15.72
C PHE A 435 33.78 -17.22 -15.47
N VAL A 436 33.90 -16.80 -14.21
CA VAL A 436 34.26 -15.42 -13.86
C VAL A 436 35.64 -15.07 -14.40
N ASP A 437 36.61 -15.97 -14.26
CA ASP A 437 37.97 -15.76 -14.74
C ASP A 437 38.03 -15.73 -16.29
N TYR A 438 37.24 -16.57 -16.97
CA TYR A 438 37.06 -16.50 -18.42
C TYR A 438 36.48 -15.17 -18.88
N VAL A 439 35.44 -14.65 -18.21
CA VAL A 439 34.85 -13.34 -18.54
C VAL A 439 35.87 -12.23 -18.28
N ARG A 440 36.63 -12.31 -17.18
CA ARG A 440 37.67 -11.33 -16.84
C ARG A 440 38.77 -11.27 -17.91
N ALA A 441 39.20 -12.43 -18.40
CA ALA A 441 40.23 -12.52 -19.44
C ALA A 441 39.74 -12.04 -20.81
N SER A 442 38.46 -12.29 -21.15
CA SER A 442 37.90 -11.99 -22.47
C SER A 442 37.33 -10.57 -22.62
N GLY A 443 36.88 -9.94 -21.53
CA GLY A 443 36.18 -8.65 -21.57
C GLY A 443 36.84 -7.51 -20.78
N GLY A 444 37.93 -7.76 -20.04
CA GLY A 444 38.55 -6.79 -19.13
C GLY A 444 37.71 -6.48 -17.89
N ALA A 445 38.19 -5.61 -17.00
CA ALA A 445 37.42 -5.11 -15.85
C ALA A 445 36.95 -3.67 -16.13
N PRO A 446 35.68 -3.29 -15.91
CA PRO A 446 34.60 -4.06 -15.28
C PRO A 446 33.66 -4.79 -16.29
N ALA A 447 33.99 -6.00 -16.74
CA ALA A 447 33.09 -6.80 -17.59
C ALA A 447 31.88 -7.35 -16.80
N ARG A 448 30.68 -7.22 -17.39
CA ARG A 448 29.46 -7.88 -16.91
C ARG A 448 29.55 -9.39 -17.15
N LEU A 449 29.15 -10.19 -16.17
CA LEU A 449 29.05 -11.66 -16.30
C LEU A 449 27.99 -12.04 -17.34
N PHE A 450 26.94 -11.24 -17.49
CA PHE A 450 25.84 -11.49 -18.42
C PHE A 450 25.63 -10.31 -19.40
N PRO A 451 26.57 -10.04 -20.31
CA PRO A 451 26.57 -8.83 -21.13
C PRO A 451 25.38 -8.76 -22.10
N GLN A 452 24.80 -9.91 -22.46
CA GLN A 452 23.64 -10.01 -23.35
C GLN A 452 22.30 -9.63 -22.68
N LEU A 453 22.26 -9.51 -21.34
CA LEU A 453 21.10 -8.97 -20.65
C LEU A 453 21.04 -7.46 -20.85
N THR A 454 19.88 -6.98 -21.28
CA THR A 454 19.59 -5.56 -21.50
C THR A 454 18.63 -5.06 -20.44
N ALA A 455 18.78 -3.80 -20.03
CA ALA A 455 17.83 -3.16 -19.13
C ALA A 455 16.42 -3.16 -19.72
N GLY A 456 15.43 -3.51 -18.90
CA GLY A 456 14.02 -3.44 -19.27
C GLY A 456 13.47 -2.02 -19.21
N SER A 457 12.17 -1.90 -19.48
CA SER A 457 11.46 -0.61 -19.47
C SER A 457 11.55 0.17 -18.15
N LYS A 458 11.72 -0.57 -17.05
CA LYS A 458 11.85 -0.05 -15.67
C LYS A 458 13.32 0.10 -15.21
N GLY A 459 14.30 -0.12 -16.10
CA GLY A 459 15.74 0.04 -15.82
C GLY A 459 16.46 -1.22 -15.31
N GLY A 460 15.75 -2.27 -14.87
CA GLY A 460 16.38 -3.50 -14.36
C GLY A 460 16.70 -4.53 -15.45
N PHE A 461 17.79 -5.30 -15.28
CA PHE A 461 18.26 -6.31 -16.24
C PHE A 461 17.51 -7.65 -16.22
N GLY A 462 16.65 -7.89 -15.22
CA GLY A 462 15.95 -9.16 -15.05
C GLY A 462 14.64 -9.33 -15.84
N GLU A 463 14.09 -8.27 -16.46
CA GLU A 463 12.74 -8.32 -17.04
C GLU A 463 12.61 -9.37 -18.16
N ALA A 464 13.51 -9.30 -19.15
CA ALA A 464 13.50 -10.23 -20.29
C ALA A 464 13.76 -11.67 -19.85
N PHE A 465 14.72 -11.86 -18.94
CA PHE A 465 15.07 -13.16 -18.38
C PHE A 465 13.89 -13.78 -17.62
N SER A 466 13.22 -13.02 -16.75
CA SER A 466 12.06 -13.50 -15.98
C SER A 466 10.93 -13.99 -16.89
N LYS A 467 10.62 -13.24 -17.97
CA LYS A 467 9.62 -13.65 -18.96
C LYS A 467 10.03 -14.93 -19.69
N TRP A 468 11.31 -15.05 -20.07
CA TRP A 468 11.83 -16.27 -20.69
C TRP A 468 11.78 -17.46 -19.73
N PHE A 469 12.28 -17.31 -18.51
CA PHE A 469 12.33 -18.36 -17.49
C PHE A 469 10.93 -18.88 -17.15
N GLY A 470 9.94 -18.00 -17.06
CA GLY A 470 8.54 -18.39 -16.86
C GLY A 470 7.92 -19.17 -18.04
N ARG A 471 8.42 -18.98 -19.28
CA ARG A 471 8.05 -19.84 -20.42
C ARG A 471 8.84 -21.15 -20.40
N TYR A 472 10.13 -21.07 -20.08
CA TYR A 472 11.04 -22.20 -20.05
C TYR A 472 10.60 -23.25 -19.03
N LYS A 473 10.33 -22.85 -17.77
CA LYS A 473 9.87 -23.77 -16.74
C LYS A 473 8.57 -24.49 -17.11
N ARG A 474 7.62 -23.78 -17.75
CA ARG A 474 6.35 -24.36 -18.20
C ARG A 474 6.58 -25.36 -19.32
N ALA A 475 7.52 -25.08 -20.23
CA ALA A 475 7.90 -26.01 -21.28
C ALA A 475 8.57 -27.29 -20.75
N LEU A 476 9.15 -27.24 -19.53
CA LEU A 476 9.68 -28.38 -18.80
C LEU A 476 8.62 -29.14 -17.97
N GLY A 477 7.36 -28.70 -17.96
CA GLY A 477 6.28 -29.30 -17.16
C GLY A 477 6.11 -28.72 -15.75
N VAL A 478 6.83 -27.64 -15.40
CA VAL A 478 6.65 -26.96 -14.10
C VAL A 478 5.50 -25.95 -14.17
N GLU A 479 4.29 -26.42 -13.91
CA GLU A 479 3.05 -25.65 -14.02
C GLU A 479 2.70 -24.82 -12.77
N ASN A 480 3.34 -25.11 -11.63
CA ASN A 480 3.11 -24.42 -10.37
C ASN A 480 3.27 -22.88 -10.55
N PRO A 481 2.21 -22.09 -10.34
CA PRO A 481 2.25 -20.63 -10.53
C PRO A 481 3.07 -19.92 -9.45
N SER A 482 3.33 -20.59 -8.31
CA SER A 482 4.13 -20.07 -7.21
C SER A 482 5.64 -20.28 -7.41
N SER A 483 6.06 -21.26 -8.22
CA SER A 483 7.47 -21.54 -8.54
C SER A 483 8.00 -20.57 -9.59
N VAL A 484 8.31 -19.35 -9.15
CA VAL A 484 8.90 -18.27 -9.96
C VAL A 484 10.38 -18.10 -9.59
N PHE A 485 11.12 -17.28 -10.33
CA PHE A 485 12.54 -17.05 -10.02
C PHE A 485 12.77 -16.56 -8.58
N HIS A 486 11.87 -15.73 -8.04
CA HIS A 486 11.99 -15.27 -6.66
C HIS A 486 11.85 -16.41 -5.62
N SER A 487 11.24 -17.54 -5.99
CA SER A 487 11.05 -18.68 -5.09
C SER A 487 12.35 -19.39 -4.72
N PHE A 488 13.43 -19.22 -5.51
CA PHE A 488 14.77 -19.67 -5.11
C PHE A 488 15.22 -19.03 -3.79
N ARG A 489 14.89 -17.75 -3.58
CA ARG A 489 15.21 -17.06 -2.32
C ARG A 489 14.48 -17.65 -1.13
N HIS A 490 13.21 -18.03 -1.29
CA HIS A 490 12.46 -18.71 -0.24
C HIS A 490 13.11 -20.07 0.06
N GLY A 491 13.42 -20.85 -0.98
CA GLY A 491 14.13 -22.12 -0.83
C GLY A 491 15.50 -21.99 -0.15
N PHE A 492 16.30 -20.98 -0.48
CA PHE A 492 17.57 -20.70 0.19
C PHE A 492 17.38 -20.34 1.68
N LYS A 493 16.40 -19.47 1.99
CA LYS A 493 16.07 -19.12 3.39
C LYS A 493 15.66 -20.35 4.19
N ASP A 494 14.86 -21.23 3.60
CA ASP A 494 14.37 -22.44 4.26
C ASP A 494 15.46 -23.50 4.38
N ALA A 495 16.35 -23.64 3.40
CA ALA A 495 17.52 -24.52 3.50
C ALA A 495 18.48 -24.09 4.61
N LEU A 496 18.74 -22.78 4.76
CA LEU A 496 19.51 -22.24 5.89
C LEU A 496 18.84 -22.56 7.24
N ARG A 497 17.51 -22.43 7.34
CA ARG A 497 16.76 -22.79 8.56
C ARG A 497 16.85 -24.29 8.86
N ALA A 498 16.66 -25.13 7.85
CA ALA A 498 16.77 -26.59 7.99
C ALA A 498 18.18 -27.02 8.42
N ALA A 499 19.20 -26.29 7.99
CA ALA A 499 20.59 -26.47 8.40
C ALA A 499 20.92 -25.94 9.82
N GLY A 500 19.93 -25.42 10.56
CA GLY A 500 20.12 -24.86 11.90
C GLY A 500 20.90 -23.54 11.93
N VAL A 501 20.95 -22.80 10.81
CA VAL A 501 21.59 -21.48 10.78
C VAL A 501 20.73 -20.48 11.56
N GLN A 502 21.38 -19.75 12.46
CA GLN A 502 20.74 -18.73 13.30
C GLN A 502 20.07 -17.65 12.44
N GLU A 503 18.94 -17.12 12.95
CA GLU A 503 18.08 -16.19 12.21
C GLU A 503 18.80 -14.90 11.81
N ASP A 504 19.70 -14.39 12.66
CA ASP A 504 20.51 -13.20 12.38
C ASP A 504 21.45 -13.38 11.19
N VAL A 505 22.13 -14.54 11.10
CA VAL A 505 23.00 -14.91 9.97
C VAL A 505 22.18 -15.17 8.71
N ASN A 506 21.03 -15.83 8.84
CA ASN A 506 20.11 -16.07 7.73
C ASN A 506 19.58 -14.75 7.14
N ASP A 507 19.13 -13.85 7.99
CA ASP A 507 18.65 -12.53 7.59
C ASP A 507 19.78 -11.68 7.00
N ALA A 508 21.01 -11.80 7.49
CA ALA A 508 22.18 -11.12 6.90
C ALA A 508 22.53 -11.66 5.49
N LEU A 509 22.59 -12.99 5.31
CA LEU A 509 22.88 -13.62 4.01
C LEU A 509 21.78 -13.35 2.97
N THR A 510 20.53 -13.28 3.42
CA THR A 510 19.42 -12.97 2.54
C THR A 510 19.24 -11.46 2.35
N GLY A 511 19.61 -10.60 3.29
CA GLY A 511 19.30 -9.17 3.26
C GLY A 511 17.84 -8.91 3.64
N HIS A 512 17.39 -9.48 4.76
CA HIS A 512 16.13 -9.14 5.44
C HIS A 512 16.41 -8.31 6.69
N SER A 513 15.53 -7.37 7.02
CA SER A 513 15.58 -6.66 8.30
C SER A 513 14.94 -7.53 9.37
N GLY A 514 15.74 -8.15 10.24
CA GLY A 514 15.24 -8.65 11.52
C GLY A 514 14.65 -7.47 12.31
N GLY A 515 13.51 -7.66 12.97
CA GLY A 515 12.70 -6.60 13.61
C GLY A 515 13.38 -5.73 14.68
N ASN A 516 14.68 -5.90 14.93
CA ASN A 516 15.49 -5.15 15.90
C ASN A 516 16.78 -4.54 15.31
N ALA A 517 16.97 -4.53 13.99
CA ALA A 517 18.19 -3.95 13.42
C ALA A 517 18.04 -2.45 13.14
N VAL A 518 18.32 -1.63 14.16
CA VAL A 518 18.88 -0.28 13.94
C VAL A 518 20.26 -0.49 13.31
N ALA A 519 20.31 -0.59 11.98
CA ALA A 519 21.55 -0.45 11.23
C ALA A 519 21.42 0.80 10.37
N ARG A 520 21.61 1.95 11.02
CA ARG A 520 21.92 3.20 10.34
C ARG A 520 23.37 3.09 9.87
N GLY A 521 23.58 2.88 8.57
CA GLY A 521 24.87 3.02 7.88
C GLY A 521 25.80 1.80 7.85
N TYR A 522 26.43 1.57 6.68
CA TYR A 522 27.69 0.83 6.42
C TYR A 522 27.69 -0.58 5.75
N GLY A 523 26.95 -0.79 4.66
CA GLY A 523 27.35 -1.70 3.54
C GLY A 523 27.77 -3.16 3.87
N TRP A 524 28.42 -3.85 2.91
CA TRP A 524 28.76 -5.28 3.07
C TRP A 524 29.93 -5.53 4.04
N ARG A 525 30.80 -4.52 4.25
CA ARG A 525 31.96 -4.63 5.14
C ARG A 525 31.54 -4.72 6.61
N ASP A 526 30.48 -4.02 7.02
CA ASP A 526 29.98 -4.10 8.39
C ASP A 526 29.38 -5.48 8.68
N MET A 527 28.63 -6.06 7.73
CA MET A 527 28.17 -7.44 7.82
C MET A 527 29.33 -8.41 8.06
N VAL A 528 30.41 -8.28 7.30
CA VAL A 528 31.61 -9.12 7.47
C VAL A 528 32.29 -8.85 8.81
N ARG A 529 32.38 -7.59 9.27
CA ARG A 529 32.91 -7.26 10.59
C ARG A 529 32.10 -7.91 11.72
N ARG A 530 30.78 -7.94 11.59
CA ARG A 530 29.86 -8.47 12.61
C ARG A 530 29.86 -9.99 12.68
N PHE A 531 29.85 -10.66 11.54
CA PHE A 531 29.67 -12.11 11.49
C PHE A 531 30.96 -12.87 11.19
N GLY A 532 31.89 -12.28 10.44
CA GLY A 532 33.10 -12.91 9.92
C GLY A 532 32.83 -13.81 8.72
N PHE A 533 33.71 -13.79 7.71
CA PHE A 533 33.63 -14.70 6.57
C PHE A 533 33.60 -16.19 6.95
N PRO A 534 34.37 -16.69 7.94
CA PRO A 534 34.31 -18.10 8.32
C PRO A 534 32.91 -18.56 8.75
N ARG A 535 32.20 -17.75 9.56
CA ARG A 535 30.84 -18.07 10.03
C ARG A 535 29.83 -18.00 8.88
N LEU A 536 29.92 -16.97 8.05
CA LEU A 536 29.06 -16.82 6.88
C LEU A 536 29.26 -17.97 5.88
N ASN A 537 30.52 -18.36 5.64
CA ASN A 537 30.87 -19.44 4.73
C ASN A 537 30.37 -20.78 5.26
N ALA A 538 30.63 -21.11 6.53
CA ALA A 538 30.12 -22.32 7.17
C ALA A 538 28.58 -22.41 7.16
N ALA A 539 27.88 -21.27 7.20
CA ALA A 539 26.42 -21.25 7.05
C ALA A 539 25.98 -21.55 5.61
N VAL A 540 26.63 -20.96 4.61
CA VAL A 540 26.36 -21.23 3.19
C VAL A 540 26.70 -22.68 2.84
N GLU A 541 27.83 -23.23 3.29
CA GLU A 541 28.26 -24.61 3.01
C GLU A 541 27.27 -25.69 3.48
N LYS A 542 26.46 -25.39 4.50
CA LYS A 542 25.43 -26.29 4.99
C LYS A 542 24.15 -26.29 4.14
N VAL A 543 24.02 -25.37 3.19
CA VAL A 543 22.84 -25.28 2.33
C VAL A 543 22.81 -26.49 1.41
N ALA A 544 21.85 -27.37 1.64
CA ALA A 544 21.62 -28.55 0.83
C ALA A 544 20.14 -28.67 0.47
N TYR A 545 19.88 -29.36 -0.64
CA TYR A 545 18.54 -29.64 -1.15
C TYR A 545 18.38 -31.16 -1.24
N PRO A 546 17.90 -31.84 -0.19
CA PRO A 546 17.77 -33.29 -0.18
C PRO A 546 16.99 -33.79 -1.40
N GLY A 547 17.55 -34.78 -2.10
CA GLY A 547 16.95 -35.35 -3.31
C GLY A 547 17.26 -34.60 -4.61
N LEU A 548 18.00 -33.49 -4.58
CA LEU A 548 18.51 -32.83 -5.79
C LEU A 548 19.97 -33.25 -6.03
N ASP A 549 20.23 -33.87 -7.18
CA ASP A 549 21.59 -34.22 -7.62
C ASP A 549 22.07 -33.26 -8.71
N LEU A 550 23.20 -32.60 -8.44
CA LEU A 550 23.86 -31.69 -9.38
C LEU A 550 25.27 -32.18 -9.76
N THR A 551 25.66 -33.40 -9.36
CA THR A 551 27.04 -33.91 -9.47
C THR A 551 27.59 -33.87 -10.90
N ASP A 552 26.77 -34.20 -11.89
CA ASP A 552 27.15 -34.19 -13.31
C ASP A 552 27.15 -32.81 -13.98
N ILE A 553 26.70 -31.77 -13.28
CA ILE A 553 26.62 -30.42 -13.86
C ILE A 553 28.00 -29.78 -13.83
N ARG A 554 28.50 -29.40 -15.00
CA ARG A 554 29.79 -28.74 -15.20
C ARG A 554 29.67 -27.67 -16.25
N TRP A 555 30.29 -26.53 -15.97
CA TRP A 555 30.54 -25.48 -16.94
C TRP A 555 31.93 -25.68 -17.55
N THR A 556 32.06 -25.50 -18.86
CA THR A 556 33.36 -25.48 -19.54
C THR A 556 33.40 -24.38 -20.61
N ALA A 557 34.55 -23.72 -20.78
CA ALA A 557 34.70 -22.64 -21.75
C ALA A 557 34.43 -23.09 -23.22
N ALA A 558 34.66 -24.37 -23.53
CA ALA A 558 34.38 -24.95 -24.85
C ALA A 558 32.89 -24.91 -25.25
N GLN A 559 31.98 -24.86 -24.27
CA GLN A 559 30.54 -24.74 -24.52
C GLN A 559 30.16 -23.36 -25.09
N ILE A 560 30.99 -22.33 -24.90
CA ILE A 560 30.75 -20.97 -25.43
C ILE A 560 31.12 -20.88 -26.91
N THR A 561 32.23 -21.49 -27.33
CA THR A 561 32.78 -21.39 -28.70
C THR A 561 32.01 -22.24 -29.72
N SER A 562 31.33 -23.30 -29.31
CA SER A 562 30.50 -24.11 -30.22
C SER A 562 29.27 -23.34 -30.73
N ASN A 563 28.69 -22.44 -29.93
CA ASN A 563 27.52 -21.65 -30.30
C ASN A 563 27.85 -20.39 -31.11
N SER A 564 29.10 -19.90 -31.08
CA SER A 564 29.49 -18.75 -31.90
C SER A 564 29.63 -19.07 -33.39
N ARG A 565 29.86 -20.34 -33.75
CA ARG A 565 29.84 -20.80 -35.16
C ARG A 565 28.44 -20.99 -35.74
N ALA A 566 27.40 -21.09 -34.91
CA ALA A 566 26.01 -21.20 -35.36
C ALA A 566 25.35 -19.86 -35.73
N ILE A 567 26.09 -18.74 -35.63
CA ILE A 567 25.61 -17.34 -35.72
C ILE A 567 25.12 -16.90 -37.12
N LYS A 568 25.21 -17.73 -38.17
CA LYS A 568 24.82 -17.33 -39.56
C LYS A 568 23.48 -17.84 -40.09
N GLY A 569 22.47 -18.10 -39.24
CA GLY A 569 21.15 -18.52 -39.75
C GLY A 569 19.96 -18.07 -38.90
N PRO A 570 18.79 -17.78 -39.51
CA PRO A 570 17.61 -17.32 -38.78
C PRO A 570 17.08 -18.42 -37.85
N ASP A 571 16.71 -18.01 -36.64
CA ASP A 571 16.30 -18.83 -35.52
C ASP A 571 15.11 -19.76 -35.85
N ARG A 572 15.41 -21.05 -36.06
CA ARG A 572 14.44 -22.15 -36.23
C ARG A 572 14.25 -22.99 -34.96
N SER A 573 14.78 -22.55 -33.81
CA SER A 573 14.88 -23.39 -32.59
C SER A 573 13.53 -23.60 -31.88
N SER A 574 12.59 -22.65 -31.99
CA SER A 574 11.26 -22.76 -31.37
C SER A 574 10.36 -23.83 -32.02
N ALA A 575 10.57 -24.13 -33.31
CA ALA A 575 9.78 -25.11 -34.05
C ALA A 575 10.27 -26.56 -33.82
N ARG A 576 11.57 -26.78 -33.60
CA ARG A 576 12.11 -28.13 -33.30
C ARG A 576 11.71 -28.62 -31.91
N TYR A 577 11.56 -27.71 -30.94
CA TYR A 577 11.22 -28.08 -29.57
C TYR A 577 9.81 -28.71 -29.45
N LYS A 578 8.85 -28.29 -30.30
CA LYS A 578 7.52 -28.93 -30.37
C LYS A 578 7.53 -30.33 -30.97
N LYS A 579 8.56 -30.70 -31.75
CA LYS A 579 8.63 -31.98 -32.46
C LYS A 579 9.29 -33.09 -31.63
N SER A 580 10.21 -32.76 -30.72
CA SER A 580 10.89 -33.78 -29.89
C SER A 580 10.07 -34.24 -28.67
N LEU A 581 9.09 -33.44 -28.22
CA LEU A 581 8.21 -33.78 -27.10
C LEU A 581 6.95 -34.57 -27.51
N ARG A 582 6.69 -34.73 -28.82
CA ARG A 582 5.61 -35.59 -29.34
C ARG A 582 6.09 -37.00 -29.73
N ALA A 583 7.37 -37.29 -29.55
CA ALA A 583 8.00 -38.55 -29.96
C ALA A 583 8.61 -39.33 -28.77
N ARG A 584 8.17 -39.04 -27.54
CA ARG A 584 8.50 -39.80 -26.35
C ARG A 584 7.28 -39.96 -25.47
#